data_AF-A0A942SAR6-F1
#
_entry.id   AF-A0A942SAR6-F1
#
_cell.length_a   1.000
_cell.length_b   1.000
_cell.length_c   1.000
_cell.angle_alpha   90.00
_cell.angle_beta   90.00
_cell.angle_gamma   90.00
#
_symmetry.space_group_name_H-M   'P 1'
#
loop_
_entity.id
_entity.type
_entity.pdbx_description
1 polymer ?
#
loop_
_entity_poly.entity_id
_entity_poly.type
_entity_poly.pdbx_seq_one_letter_code
_entity_poly.pdbx_strand_id
1 'polypeptide(L)' 'MNQEVMNLFGPQTPAQVFDQIRISIASPEKILSWSYGEIKKPETINYRTFKPERDGLFCARIFGPIKDYECLCGKYKRM' A
#
# COMPACT_ATOMS: atom_id res chain seq x y z
N MET A 1 -33.48 9.25 1.13
CA MET A 1 -32.09 9.10 0.64
C MET A 1 -31.14 9.13 1.84
N ASN A 2 -31.14 8.07 2.66
CA ASN A 2 -30.36 7.95 3.91
C ASN A 2 -30.10 6.47 4.26
N GLN A 3 -29.97 5.59 3.25
CA GLN A 3 -29.78 4.15 3.47
C GLN A 3 -28.28 3.75 3.48
N GLU A 4 -27.39 4.61 3.01
CA GLU A 4 -25.95 4.30 2.91
C GLU A 4 -25.20 4.46 4.24
N VAL A 5 -25.75 5.21 5.20
CA VAL A 5 -25.14 5.48 6.51
C VAL A 5 -25.38 4.39 7.57
N MET A 6 -26.23 3.39 7.31
CA MET A 6 -26.50 2.30 8.27
C MET A 6 -25.56 1.09 8.16
N ASN A 7 -24.67 1.06 7.16
CA ASN A 7 -23.79 -0.11 6.92
C ASN A 7 -22.39 -0.01 7.55
N LEU A 8 -22.14 0.95 8.44
CA LEU A 8 -20.84 1.07 9.13
C LEU A 8 -20.57 -0.05 10.15
N PHE A 9 -21.62 -0.75 10.61
CA PHE A 9 -21.53 -1.85 11.58
C PHE A 9 -21.96 -3.19 10.96
N GLY A 10 -21.77 -3.35 9.65
CA GLY A 10 -21.92 -4.66 9.01
C GLY A 10 -21.03 -5.69 9.71
N PRO A 11 -21.49 -6.95 9.88
CA PRO A 11 -20.66 -7.99 10.45
C PRO A 11 -19.35 -8.04 9.67
N GLN A 12 -18.22 -7.93 10.38
CA GLN A 12 -16.90 -8.08 9.80
C GLN A 12 -16.91 -9.42 9.06
N THR A 13 -16.85 -9.40 7.73
CA THR A 13 -16.84 -10.63 6.95
C THR A 13 -15.68 -11.47 7.48
N PRO A 14 -15.93 -12.64 8.08
CA PRO A 14 -14.84 -13.44 8.63
C PRO A 14 -13.85 -13.70 7.50
N ALA A 15 -12.56 -13.63 7.82
CA ALA A 15 -11.51 -13.95 6.86
C ALA A 15 -11.87 -15.29 6.21
N GLN A 16 -11.99 -15.30 4.88
CA GLN A 16 -12.37 -16.48 4.14
C GLN A 16 -11.34 -17.58 4.42
N VAL A 17 -11.76 -18.60 5.18
CA VAL A 17 -10.92 -19.77 5.46
C VAL A 17 -10.90 -20.59 4.18
N PHE A 18 -9.70 -20.83 3.65
CA PHE A 18 -9.49 -21.66 2.47
C PHE A 18 -9.08 -23.07 2.90
N ASP A 19 -9.62 -24.10 2.25
CA ASP A 19 -9.31 -25.50 2.56
C ASP A 19 -8.06 -26.03 1.84
N GLN A 20 -7.59 -25.33 0.80
CA GLN A 20 -6.50 -25.78 -0.08
C GLN A 20 -5.61 -24.62 -0.56
N ILE A 21 -4.32 -24.91 -0.75
CA ILE A 21 -3.30 -23.98 -1.29
C ILE A 21 -2.71 -24.57 -2.57
N ARG A 22 -2.53 -23.74 -3.61
CA ARG A 22 -1.88 -24.11 -4.88
C ARG A 22 -0.67 -23.21 -5.14
N ILE A 23 0.40 -23.79 -5.69
CA ILE A 23 1.55 -23.07 -6.24
C ILE A 23 1.55 -23.16 -7.76
N SER A 24 1.90 -22.06 -8.44
CA SER A 24 2.05 -22.00 -9.89
C SER A 24 3.08 -20.94 -10.27
N ILE A 25 3.61 -21.01 -11.49
CA ILE A 25 4.44 -19.94 -12.05
C ILE A 25 3.56 -18.70 -12.26
N ALA A 26 4.11 -17.51 -11.96
CA ALA A 26 3.46 -16.24 -12.23
C ALA A 26 3.86 -15.72 -13.62
N SER A 27 2.87 -15.26 -14.41
CA SER A 27 3.13 -14.59 -15.68
C SER A 27 3.54 -13.12 -15.46
N PRO A 28 4.17 -12.45 -16.45
CA PRO A 28 4.53 -11.04 -16.34
C PRO A 28 3.34 -10.14 -15.99
N GLU A 29 2.16 -10.39 -16.57
CA GLU A 29 0.94 -9.62 -16.30
C GLU A 29 0.47 -9.79 -14.85
N LYS A 30 0.65 -11.00 -14.30
CA LYS A 30 0.31 -11.30 -12.90
C LYS A 30 1.26 -10.63 -11.92
N ILE A 31 2.55 -10.52 -12.26
CA ILE A 31 3.53 -9.79 -11.45
C ILE A 31 3.20 -8.29 -11.45
N LEU A 32 2.83 -7.74 -12.61
CA LEU A 32 2.42 -6.34 -12.73
C LEU A 32 1.13 -6.04 -11.97
N SER A 33 0.16 -6.96 -11.94
CA SER A 33 -1.10 -6.76 -11.21
C SER A 33 -0.93 -6.74 -9.69
N TRP A 34 0.13 -7.35 -9.16
CA TRP A 34 0.50 -7.25 -7.74
C TRP A 34 1.24 -5.96 -7.39
N SER A 35 1.82 -5.29 -8.39
CA SER A 35 2.64 -4.12 -8.16
C SER A 35 1.78 -2.86 -8.01
N TYR A 36 2.14 -2.03 -7.03
CA TYR A 36 1.54 -0.71 -6.81
C TYR A 36 2.37 0.43 -7.45
N GLY A 37 3.49 0.09 -8.10
CA GLY A 37 4.34 1.05 -8.80
C GLY A 37 5.72 0.50 -9.16
N GLU A 38 6.39 1.18 -10.08
CA GLU A 38 7.70 0.79 -10.59
C GLU A 38 8.83 1.51 -9.84
N ILE A 39 9.87 0.76 -9.48
CA ILE A 39 11.12 1.31 -8.93
C ILE A 39 12.04 1.64 -10.10
N LYS A 40 12.46 2.90 -10.20
CA LYS A 40 13.31 3.39 -11.30
C LYS A 40 14.75 3.60 -10.89
N LYS A 41 15.01 3.68 -9.60
CA LYS A 41 16.33 4.00 -9.07
C LYS A 41 16.69 3.11 -7.88
N PRO A 42 17.98 2.84 -7.66
CA PRO A 42 18.43 1.97 -6.58
C PRO A 42 18.53 2.68 -5.21
N GLU A 43 18.18 3.97 -5.11
CA GLU A 43 18.33 4.68 -3.84
C GLU A 43 17.30 4.22 -2.81
N THR A 44 17.68 4.32 -1.53
CA THR A 44 16.89 3.85 -0.41
C THR A 44 16.29 5.02 0.36
N ILE A 45 17.11 5.67 1.17
CA ILE A 45 16.77 6.80 2.02
C ILE A 45 17.80 7.90 1.86
N ASN A 46 17.36 9.13 2.06
CA ASN A 46 18.24 10.27 2.09
C ASN A 46 19.12 10.24 3.35
N TYR A 47 20.43 10.41 3.18
CA TYR A 47 21.40 10.32 4.28
C TYR A 47 21.24 11.40 5.37
N ARG A 48 20.68 12.58 5.06
CA ARG A 48 20.48 13.66 6.04
C ARG A 48 19.11 13.63 6.68
N THR A 49 18.08 13.50 5.84
CA THR A 49 16.69 13.66 6.29
C THR A 49 16.07 12.34 6.72
N PHE A 50 16.70 11.20 6.41
CA PHE A 50 16.18 9.84 6.59
C PHE A 50 14.81 9.62 5.92
N LYS A 51 14.42 10.51 4.99
CA LYS A 51 13.21 10.35 4.19
C LYS A 51 13.52 9.41 3.02
N PRO A 52 12.59 8.51 2.67
CA PRO A 52 12.72 7.69 1.48
C PRO A 52 12.84 8.51 0.21
N GLU A 53 13.69 8.05 -0.69
CA GLU A 53 13.89 8.69 -1.98
C GLU A 53 12.73 8.41 -2.94
N ARG A 54 12.46 9.37 -3.83
CA ARG A 54 11.39 9.24 -4.83
C ARG A 54 11.79 8.24 -5.92
N ASP A 55 10.89 7.32 -6.24
CA ASP A 55 11.09 6.22 -7.19
C ASP A 55 12.21 5.24 -6.80
N GLY A 56 12.67 5.31 -5.54
CA GLY A 56 13.63 4.40 -4.94
C GLY A 56 12.98 3.17 -4.28
N LEU A 57 13.82 2.32 -3.70
CA LEU A 57 13.43 1.04 -3.08
C LEU A 57 12.43 1.18 -1.92
N PHE A 58 12.42 2.33 -1.24
CA PHE A 58 11.51 2.60 -0.12
C PHE A 58 10.47 3.69 -0.42
N CYS A 59 10.16 3.94 -1.71
CA CYS A 59 9.31 5.05 -2.09
C CYS A 59 7.91 4.96 -1.45
N ALA A 60 7.55 5.98 -0.66
CA ALA A 60 6.26 6.04 0.04
C ALA A 60 5.04 6.11 -0.91
N ARG A 61 5.25 6.44 -2.18
CA ARG A 61 4.18 6.43 -3.20
C ARG A 61 3.83 5.01 -3.63
N ILE A 62 4.79 4.09 -3.62
CA ILE A 62 4.60 2.69 -4.05
C ILE A 62 4.13 1.86 -2.87
N PHE A 63 4.80 1.99 -1.73
CA PHE A 63 4.57 1.10 -0.58
C PHE A 63 3.66 1.70 0.50
N GLY A 64 3.38 3.01 0.45
CA GLY A 64 2.53 3.69 1.41
C GLY A 64 3.28 4.63 2.36
N PRO A 65 2.54 5.32 3.26
CA PRO A 65 3.12 6.33 4.14
C PRO A 65 3.97 5.71 5.26
N ILE A 66 4.96 6.47 5.73
CA ILE A 66 5.84 6.06 6.86
C ILE A 66 5.12 6.20 8.21
N LYS A 67 4.19 7.14 8.28
CA LYS A 67 3.43 7.47 9.48
C LYS A 67 1.94 7.29 9.19
N ASP A 68 1.22 6.79 10.18
CA ASP A 68 -0.21 6.55 10.05
C ASP A 68 -0.96 7.84 9.69
N TYR A 69 -1.76 7.77 8.62
CA TYR A 69 -2.60 8.86 8.13
C TYR A 69 -1.86 10.20 7.88
N GLU A 70 -0.54 10.19 7.67
CA GLU A 70 0.28 11.37 7.37
C GLU A 70 1.00 11.20 6.02
N CYS A 71 0.85 12.20 5.14
CA CYS A 71 1.55 12.22 3.85
C CYS A 71 3.05 12.55 4.04
N LEU A 72 3.92 11.97 3.21
CA LEU A 72 5.38 12.17 3.27
C LEU A 72 5.83 13.65 3.24
N CYS A 73 5.09 14.50 2.53
CA CYS A 73 5.39 15.94 2.46
C CYS A 73 4.93 16.72 3.70
N GLY A 74 4.17 16.10 4.60
CA GLY A 74 3.60 16.72 5.80
C GLY A 74 2.39 17.62 5.55
N LYS A 75 2.01 17.87 4.28
CA LYS A 75 0.87 18.76 3.94
C LYS A 75 -0.46 18.21 4.45
N TYR A 76 -0.65 16.90 4.38
CA TYR A 76 -1.84 16.22 4.88
C TYR A 76 -1.44 15.42 6.11
N LYS A 77 -1.84 15.91 7.28
CA LYS A 77 -1.62 15.29 8.58
C LYS A 77 -2.91 15.44 9.38
N ARG A 78 -3.37 14.36 10.02
CA ARG A 78 -4.47 14.44 10.99
C ARG A 78 -4.03 15.36 12.14
N MET A 79 -4.81 16.43 12.38
CA MET A 79 -4.75 17.18 13.64
C MET A 79 -5.16 16.28 14.80
#